data_AF-A0A846Q0L6-F1
#
_entry.id   AF-A0A846Q0L6-F1
#
_cell.length_a   1.000
_cell.length_b   1.000
_cell.length_c   1.000
_cell.angle_alpha   90.00
_cell.angle_beta   90.00
_cell.angle_gamma   90.00
#
_symmetry.space_group_name_H-M   'P 1'
#
loop_
_entity.id
_entity.type
_entity.pdbx_description
1 polymer ?
#
loop_
_entity_poly.entity_id
_entity_poly.type
_entity_poly.pdbx_seq_one_letter_code
_entity_poly.pdbx_strand_id
1 'polypeptide(L)'
;MFLTKEEEAVLSGEYGEALEIAISVLVKLGDIYEADRLIEVENAHIDSSSYFIIGESGLDLCEKFVNLGATFQVPTTLNPLGIDPCRWQEFRVSKSYVEKENRLAQAHISLGGTATWTCAPYQYGANLRFGQNVAWGESNA
;
A
#
# COMPACT_ATOMS: atom_id res chain seq x y z
N MET A 1 22.81 -1.43 4.73
CA MET A 1 22.25 -0.19 4.14
C MET A 1 22.54 1.02 5.04
N PHE A 2 22.70 2.24 4.51
CA PHE A 2 22.79 3.48 5.28
C PHE A 2 21.39 4.07 5.50
N LEU A 3 21.06 4.38 6.75
CA LEU A 3 19.83 5.06 7.15
C LEU A 3 20.13 6.50 7.60
N THR A 4 19.19 7.40 7.35
CA THR A 4 19.19 8.73 7.96
C THR A 4 18.83 8.64 9.45
N LYS A 5 19.12 9.70 10.22
CA LYS A 5 18.74 9.76 11.64
C LYS A 5 17.24 9.61 11.86
N GLU A 6 16.43 10.12 10.93
CA GLU A 6 14.98 10.01 11.00
C GLU A 6 14.55 8.56 10.75
N GLU A 7 15.10 7.90 9.72
CA GLU A 7 14.84 6.48 9.45
C GLU A 7 15.31 5.58 10.60
N GLU A 8 16.45 5.86 11.22
CA GLU A 8 16.91 5.15 12.42
C GLU A 8 15.95 5.33 13.61
N ALA A 9 15.41 6.53 13.82
CA ALA A 9 14.43 6.81 14.86
C ALA A 9 13.06 6.16 14.57
N VAL A 10 12.66 6.06 13.30
CA VAL A 10 11.47 5.29 12.92
C VAL A 10 11.70 3.79 13.20
N LEU A 11 12.88 3.27 12.86
CA LEU A 11 13.25 1.87 13.10
C LEU A 11 13.37 1.53 14.59
N SER A 12 13.73 2.50 15.45
CA SER A 12 13.76 2.33 16.91
C SER A 12 12.39 2.42 17.57
N GLY A 13 11.34 2.74 16.80
CA GLY A 13 9.95 2.82 17.27
C GLY A 13 9.54 4.18 17.82
N GLU A 14 10.35 5.23 17.69
CA GLU A 14 10.04 6.57 18.22
C GLU A 14 8.80 7.21 17.58
N TYR A 15 8.45 6.78 16.36
CA TYR A 15 7.29 7.25 15.61
C TYR A 15 6.08 6.30 15.67
N GLY A 16 6.15 5.27 16.51
CA GLY A 16 5.06 4.31 16.75
C GLY A 16 5.18 3.01 15.95
N GLU A 17 4.48 1.99 16.45
CA GLU A 17 4.63 0.59 16.02
C GLU A 17 4.37 0.38 14.52
N ALA A 18 3.39 1.10 13.93
CA ALA A 18 3.06 0.90 12.52
C ALA A 18 4.21 1.27 11.59
N LEU A 19 4.86 2.40 11.86
CA LEU A 19 5.99 2.88 11.07
C LEU A 19 7.25 2.04 11.33
N GLU A 20 7.45 1.59 12.58
CA GLU A 20 8.53 0.66 12.94
C GLU A 20 8.41 -0.65 12.13
N ILE A 21 7.22 -1.25 12.08
CA ILE A 21 6.95 -2.44 11.28
C ILE A 21 7.25 -2.16 9.81
N ALA A 22 6.71 -1.08 9.25
CA ALA A 22 6.86 -0.74 7.84
C ALA A 22 8.34 -0.56 7.45
N ILE A 23 9.09 0.25 8.20
CA ILE A 23 10.50 0.49 7.87
C ILE A 23 11.37 -0.74 8.12
N SER A 24 11.05 -1.58 9.12
CA SER A 24 11.81 -2.81 9.38
C SER A 24 11.78 -3.78 8.19
N VAL A 25 10.66 -3.80 7.44
CA VAL A 25 10.53 -4.60 6.21
C VAL A 25 11.42 -4.01 5.11
N LEU A 26 11.36 -2.70 4.90
CA LEU A 26 12.19 -2.01 3.90
C LEU A 26 13.68 -2.18 4.18
N VAL A 27 14.10 -2.08 5.44
CA VAL A 27 15.50 -2.25 5.85
C VAL A 27 16.01 -3.66 5.57
N LYS A 28 15.22 -4.68 5.95
CA LYS A 28 15.56 -6.08 5.67
C LYS A 28 15.66 -6.33 4.16
N LEU A 29 14.75 -5.78 3.36
CA LEU A 29 14.82 -5.87 1.90
C LEU A 29 16.05 -5.15 1.35
N GLY A 30 16.35 -3.96 1.85
CA GLY A 30 17.54 -3.20 1.48
C GLY A 30 18.83 -3.99 1.74
N ASP A 31 18.94 -4.64 2.89
CA ASP A 31 20.10 -5.49 3.20
C ASP A 31 20.18 -6.73 2.30
N ILE A 32 19.04 -7.36 1.95
CA ILE A 32 19.00 -8.50 1.01
C ILE A 32 19.46 -8.08 -0.39
N TYR A 33 19.07 -6.88 -0.84
CA TYR A 33 19.43 -6.35 -2.15
C TYR A 33 20.77 -5.60 -2.16
N GLU A 34 21.51 -5.59 -1.05
CA GLU A 34 22.75 -4.82 -0.88
C GLU A 34 22.58 -3.33 -1.25
N ALA A 35 21.41 -2.76 -0.94
CA ALA A 35 21.10 -1.37 -1.23
C ALA A 35 21.92 -0.43 -0.35
N ASP A 36 22.44 0.63 -0.96
CA ASP A 36 23.19 1.66 -0.24
C ASP A 36 22.29 2.48 0.71
N ARG A 37 21.07 2.81 0.28
CA ARG A 37 20.12 3.67 1.04
C ARG A 37 18.69 3.49 0.53
N LEU A 38 17.72 3.94 1.33
CA LEU A 38 16.34 4.13 0.88
C LEU A 38 16.23 5.37 -0.03
N ILE A 39 15.18 5.40 -0.85
CA ILE A 39 14.86 6.52 -1.74
C ILE A 39 13.49 7.06 -1.34
N GLU A 40 13.44 8.35 -0.99
CA GLU A 40 12.18 9.04 -0.76
C GLU A 40 11.35 9.11 -2.04
N VAL A 41 10.06 8.84 -1.90
CA VAL A 41 9.07 8.93 -2.99
C VAL A 41 8.08 10.04 -2.71
N GLU A 42 7.53 10.64 -3.76
CA GLU A 42 6.52 11.70 -3.65
C GLU A 42 5.10 11.18 -3.90
N ASN A 43 4.96 9.97 -4.46
CA ASN A 43 3.69 9.36 -4.81
C ASN A 43 3.79 7.84 -4.80
N ALA A 44 2.69 7.17 -4.44
CA ALA A 44 2.57 5.72 -4.47
C ALA A 44 1.30 5.22 -5.18
N HIS A 45 1.38 4.04 -5.76
CA HIS A 45 0.24 3.30 -6.29
C HIS A 45 0.28 1.86 -5.76
N ILE A 46 -0.75 1.48 -5.00
CA ILE A 46 -0.80 0.18 -4.32
C ILE A 46 -1.46 -0.88 -5.22
N ASP A 47 -0.64 -1.82 -5.70
CA ASP A 47 -1.08 -3.02 -6.44
C ASP A 47 -1.90 -3.98 -5.56
N SER A 48 -1.53 -4.05 -4.28
CA SER A 48 -2.07 -4.95 -3.26
C SER A 48 -3.51 -4.63 -2.81
N SER A 49 -4.32 -4.07 -3.69
CA SER A 49 -5.72 -3.73 -3.41
C SER A 49 -6.67 -4.93 -3.53
N SER A 50 -6.17 -6.10 -3.95
CA SER A 50 -6.95 -7.34 -4.14
C SER A 50 -6.67 -8.39 -3.07
N TYR A 51 -7.73 -8.93 -2.44
CA TYR A 51 -7.62 -10.02 -1.47
C TYR A 51 -7.04 -11.29 -2.09
N PHE A 52 -7.25 -11.52 -3.39
CA PHE A 52 -6.68 -12.66 -4.11
C PHE A 52 -5.15 -12.66 -4.09
N ILE A 53 -4.55 -11.46 -4.12
CA ILE A 53 -3.09 -11.29 -4.20
C ILE A 53 -2.46 -11.42 -2.81
N ILE A 54 -3.02 -10.72 -1.82
CA ILE A 54 -2.37 -10.60 -0.49
C ILE A 54 -2.94 -11.55 0.58
N GLY A 55 -4.09 -12.15 0.31
CA GLY A 55 -4.76 -13.08 1.20
C GLY A 55 -5.07 -12.52 2.59
N GLU A 56 -5.26 -13.43 3.55
CA GLU A 56 -5.61 -13.07 4.93
C GLU A 56 -4.53 -12.24 5.61
N SER A 57 -3.26 -12.61 5.45
CA SER A 57 -2.15 -11.91 6.12
C SER A 57 -2.01 -10.47 5.65
N GLY A 58 -2.28 -10.19 4.38
CA GLY A 58 -2.30 -8.82 3.88
C GLY A 58 -3.47 -8.01 4.44
N LEU A 59 -4.66 -8.61 4.49
CA LEU A 59 -5.83 -7.99 5.13
C LEU A 59 -5.57 -7.66 6.60
N ASP A 60 -5.05 -8.62 7.36
CA ASP A 60 -4.73 -8.46 8.78
C ASP A 60 -3.69 -7.35 9.00
N LEU A 61 -2.70 -7.24 8.11
CA LEU A 61 -1.70 -6.17 8.17
C LEU A 61 -2.31 -4.79 7.94
N CYS A 62 -3.15 -4.64 6.91
CA CYS A 62 -3.84 -3.38 6.62
C CYS A 62 -4.74 -2.97 7.80
N GLU A 63 -5.54 -3.90 8.34
CA GLU A 63 -6.39 -3.63 9.50
C GLU A 63 -5.57 -3.33 10.76
N LYS A 64 -4.42 -4.00 10.96
CA LYS A 64 -3.49 -3.67 12.04
C LYS A 64 -2.99 -2.23 11.93
N PHE A 65 -2.58 -1.77 10.75
CA PHE A 65 -2.14 -0.39 10.56
C PHE A 65 -3.26 0.62 10.81
N VAL A 66 -4.49 0.33 10.41
CA VAL A 66 -5.66 1.17 10.74
C VAL A 66 -5.86 1.24 12.26
N ASN A 67 -5.79 0.10 12.96
CA ASN A 67 -5.95 0.05 14.41
C ASN A 67 -4.84 0.78 15.18
N LEU A 68 -3.64 0.84 14.60
CA LEU A 68 -2.51 1.62 15.11
C LEU A 68 -2.60 3.12 14.76
N GLY A 69 -3.64 3.55 14.03
CA GLY A 69 -3.85 4.95 13.67
C GLY A 69 -2.90 5.46 12.57
N ALA A 70 -2.32 4.55 11.78
CA ALA A 70 -1.41 4.92 10.71
C ALA A 70 -2.16 5.53 9.52
N THR A 71 -1.43 6.32 8.71
CA THR A 71 -1.89 6.85 7.43
C THR A 71 -0.74 6.83 6.42
N PHE A 72 -1.06 6.81 5.14
CA PHE A 72 -0.06 6.95 4.09
C PHE A 72 0.56 8.37 4.14
N GLN A 73 1.90 8.43 4.13
CA GLN A 73 2.62 9.71 4.21
C GLN A 73 2.62 10.49 2.89
N VAL A 74 2.45 9.80 1.76
CA VAL A 74 2.42 10.39 0.42
C VAL A 74 1.07 10.14 -0.24
N PRO A 75 0.65 10.98 -1.20
CA PRO A 75 -0.53 10.71 -2.01
C PRO A 75 -0.46 9.30 -2.60
N THR A 76 -1.44 8.49 -2.25
CA THR A 76 -1.46 7.06 -2.56
C THR A 76 -2.75 6.72 -3.27
N THR A 77 -2.64 6.11 -4.45
CA THR A 77 -3.79 5.67 -5.26
C THR A 77 -3.90 4.15 -5.23
N LEU A 78 -5.10 3.63 -5.50
CA LEU A 78 -5.42 2.20 -5.35
C LEU A 78 -5.71 1.55 -6.70
N ASN A 79 -5.08 0.40 -6.92
CA ASN A 79 -5.30 -0.51 -8.06
C ASN A 79 -6.70 -1.14 -7.94
N PRO A 80 -7.33 -1.64 -9.02
CA PRO A 80 -8.62 -2.32 -8.97
C PRO A 80 -8.73 -3.39 -7.89
N LEU A 81 -9.96 -3.53 -7.40
CA LEU A 81 -10.35 -4.62 -6.52
C LEU A 81 -10.32 -5.95 -7.27
N GLY A 82 -10.19 -7.05 -6.53
CA GLY A 82 -10.38 -8.41 -7.04
C GLY A 82 -11.82 -8.75 -7.45
N ILE A 83 -12.76 -7.81 -7.31
CA ILE A 83 -14.18 -7.97 -7.66
C ILE A 83 -14.72 -6.74 -8.38
N ASP A 84 -15.80 -6.93 -9.13
CA ASP A 84 -16.72 -5.84 -9.47
C ASP A 84 -17.66 -5.60 -8.27
N PRO A 85 -17.58 -4.44 -7.57
CA PRO A 85 -18.38 -4.20 -6.37
C PRO A 85 -19.89 -4.13 -6.64
N CYS A 86 -20.30 -3.87 -7.88
CA CYS A 86 -21.70 -3.78 -8.29
C CYS A 86 -22.23 -5.09 -8.88
N ARG A 87 -21.37 -5.89 -9.51
CA ARG A 87 -21.76 -7.05 -10.33
C ARG A 87 -21.16 -8.38 -9.90
N TRP A 88 -20.52 -8.46 -8.73
CA TRP A 88 -19.87 -9.68 -8.23
C TRP A 88 -20.80 -10.92 -8.22
N GLN A 89 -22.12 -10.75 -8.05
CA GLN A 89 -23.07 -11.87 -8.12
C GLN A 89 -23.14 -12.48 -9.53
N GLU A 90 -23.05 -11.67 -10.59
CA GLU A 90 -23.08 -12.15 -11.97
C GLU A 90 -21.87 -13.03 -12.28
N PHE A 91 -20.74 -12.70 -11.67
CA PHE A 91 -19.48 -13.45 -11.74
C PHE A 91 -19.41 -14.62 -10.74
N ARG A 92 -20.48 -14.87 -9.97
CA ARG A 92 -20.60 -15.97 -9.01
C ARG A 92 -19.49 -15.96 -7.94
N VAL A 93 -19.00 -14.79 -7.58
CA VAL A 93 -18.03 -14.63 -6.48
C VAL A 93 -18.72 -14.98 -5.16
N SER A 94 -18.03 -15.69 -4.28
CA SER A 94 -18.60 -16.06 -2.98
C SER A 94 -18.80 -14.83 -2.09
N LYS A 95 -19.86 -14.84 -1.28
CA LYS A 95 -20.13 -13.74 -0.32
C LYS A 95 -18.97 -13.53 0.65
N SER A 96 -18.38 -14.62 1.15
CA SER A 96 -17.24 -14.55 2.07
C SER A 96 -16.01 -13.91 1.43
N TYR A 97 -15.78 -14.11 0.13
CA TYR A 97 -14.70 -13.43 -0.57
C TYR A 97 -14.99 -11.92 -0.69
N VAL A 98 -16.22 -11.55 -1.09
CA VAL A 98 -16.64 -10.15 -1.22
C VAL A 98 -16.55 -9.40 0.11
N GLU A 99 -16.90 -10.04 1.22
CA GLU A 99 -16.77 -9.47 2.56
C GLU A 99 -15.30 -9.13 2.89
N LYS A 100 -14.37 -10.03 2.56
CA LYS A 100 -12.94 -9.80 2.80
C LYS A 100 -12.35 -8.74 1.88
N GLU A 101 -12.74 -8.75 0.61
CA GLU A 101 -12.35 -7.74 -0.37
C GLU A 101 -12.83 -6.34 0.07
N ASN A 102 -14.08 -6.23 0.54
CA ASN A 102 -14.62 -4.96 1.05
C ASN A 102 -13.93 -4.49 2.33
N ARG A 103 -13.58 -5.39 3.25
CA ARG A 103 -12.77 -5.06 4.43
C ARG A 103 -11.40 -4.51 4.01
N LEU A 104 -10.77 -5.15 3.03
CA LEU A 104 -9.48 -4.71 2.50
C LEU A 104 -9.56 -3.32 1.86
N ALA A 105 -10.57 -3.10 1.02
CA ALA A 105 -10.81 -1.80 0.39
C ALA A 105 -11.03 -0.71 1.44
N GLN A 106 -11.84 -1.00 2.46
CA GLN A 106 -12.10 -0.06 3.55
C GLN A 106 -10.85 0.23 4.37
N ALA A 107 -10.00 -0.78 4.65
CA ALA A 107 -8.76 -0.58 5.36
C ALA A 107 -7.83 0.37 4.60
N HIS A 108 -7.65 0.17 3.28
CA HIS A 108 -6.86 1.07 2.44
C HIS A 108 -7.40 2.51 2.40
N ILE A 109 -8.71 2.68 2.29
CA ILE A 109 -9.34 4.01 2.34
C ILE A 109 -9.12 4.67 3.71
N SER A 110 -9.26 3.91 4.80
CA SER A 110 -9.03 4.42 6.16
C SER A 110 -7.58 4.84 6.41
N LEU A 111 -6.61 4.21 5.72
CA LEU A 111 -5.21 4.63 5.71
C LEU A 111 -4.96 5.90 4.87
N GLY A 112 -5.97 6.43 4.18
CA GLY A 112 -5.86 7.63 3.33
C GLY A 112 -5.66 7.34 1.84
N GLY A 113 -5.87 6.08 1.41
CA GLY A 113 -5.78 5.70 0.01
C GLY A 113 -6.90 6.32 -0.84
N THR A 114 -6.53 6.84 -2.01
CA THR A 114 -7.50 7.35 -2.99
C THR A 114 -7.98 6.19 -3.87
N ALA A 115 -9.27 5.89 -3.74
CA ALA A 115 -9.99 4.81 -4.42
C ALA A 115 -10.18 5.05 -5.93
N THR A 116 -9.08 5.05 -6.68
CA THR A 116 -9.08 5.21 -8.14
C THR A 116 -9.53 3.95 -8.87
N TRP A 117 -9.33 2.77 -8.26
CA TRP A 117 -9.71 1.45 -8.79
C TRP A 117 -9.30 1.23 -10.26
N THR A 118 -8.10 1.69 -10.62
CA THR A 118 -7.52 1.50 -11.95
C THR A 118 -6.05 1.10 -11.85
N CYS A 119 -5.61 0.20 -12.72
CA CYS A 119 -4.19 -0.13 -12.91
C CYS A 119 -3.48 0.91 -13.78
N ALA A 120 -4.20 1.92 -14.27
CA ALA A 120 -3.65 3.04 -15.03
C ALA A 120 -3.69 4.34 -14.19
N PRO A 121 -2.90 4.45 -13.10
CA PRO A 121 -2.92 5.62 -12.21
C PRO A 121 -2.55 6.93 -12.91
N TYR A 122 -1.74 6.87 -13.97
CA TYR A 122 -1.38 8.02 -14.80
C TYR A 122 -2.57 8.65 -15.55
N GLN A 123 -3.70 7.93 -15.70
CA GLN A 123 -4.92 8.48 -16.27
C GLN A 123 -5.73 9.30 -15.25
N TYR A 124 -5.44 9.13 -13.95
CA TYR A 124 -6.22 9.70 -12.86
C TYR A 124 -5.34 10.47 -11.88
N GLY A 125 -5.11 11.74 -12.18
CA GLY A 125 -4.86 12.77 -11.15
C GLY A 125 -3.61 12.59 -10.29
N ALA A 126 -2.66 11.74 -10.67
CA ALA A 126 -1.45 11.51 -9.88
C ALA A 126 -0.52 12.74 -9.77
N ASN A 127 -0.82 13.84 -10.47
CA ASN A 127 -0.07 15.11 -10.45
C ASN A 127 1.44 14.91 -10.63
N LEU A 128 1.81 13.99 -11.53
CA LEU A 128 3.19 13.65 -11.82
C LEU A 128 3.95 14.86 -12.40
N ARG A 129 5.20 14.99 -11.97
CA ARG A 129 6.16 15.97 -12.48
C ARG A 129 7.44 15.25 -12.89
N PHE A 130 8.11 15.82 -13.88
CA PHE A 130 9.42 15.33 -14.29
C PHE A 130 10.42 15.40 -13.11
N GLY A 131 11.17 14.32 -12.89
CA GLY A 131 12.18 14.22 -11.84
C GLY A 131 11.69 13.68 -10.49
N GLN A 132 10.40 13.35 -10.35
CA GLN A 132 9.88 12.74 -9.12
C GLN A 132 10.24 11.26 -9.04
N ASN A 133 10.57 10.81 -7.83
CA ASN A 133 10.59 9.38 -7.51
C ASN A 133 9.18 8.93 -7.11
N VAL A 134 8.72 7.82 -7.67
CA VAL A 134 7.40 7.24 -7.38
C VAL A 134 7.53 5.75 -7.08
N ALA A 135 6.67 5.25 -6.20
CA ALA A 135 6.57 3.81 -5.87
C ALA A 135 5.27 3.25 -6.43
N TRP A 136 5.27 2.84 -7.69
CA TRP A 136 4.09 2.31 -8.37
C TRP A 136 4.24 0.82 -8.63
N GLY A 137 3.32 0.03 -8.08
CA GLY A 137 3.15 -1.38 -8.44
C GLY A 137 1.93 -1.52 -9.32
N GLU A 138 2.11 -1.74 -10.62
CA GLU A 138 1.06 -2.15 -11.55
C GLU A 138 1.68 -2.80 -12.80
N SER A 139 0.91 -3.60 -13.52
CA SER A 139 1.41 -4.48 -14.61
C SER A 139 1.95 -3.77 -15.85
N ASN A 140 1.65 -2.49 -16.00
CA ASN A 140 1.95 -1.59 -17.10
C ASN A 140 2.73 -0.34 -16.66
N ALA A 141 3.38 -0.38 -15.49
CA ALA A 141 4.30 0.65 -14.99
C ALA A 141 5.72 0.49 -15.59
#